data_AF-A0AAV0JXS1-F1
#
_entry.id   AF-A0AAV0JXS1-F1
#
_cell.length_a   1.000
_cell.length_b   1.000
_cell.length_c   1.000
_cell.angle_alpha   90.00
_cell.angle_beta   90.00
_cell.angle_gamma   90.00
#
_symmetry.space_group_name_H-M   'P 1'
#
loop_
_entity.id
_entity.type
_entity.pdbx_description
1 polymer ?
#
loop_
_entity_poly.entity_id
_entity_poly.type
_entity_poly.pdbx_seq_one_letter_code
_entity_poly.pdbx_strand_id
1 'polypeptide(L)'
;MDNSSGESGEAVKSRSVGGNTTTYSDRLSHLPDFIIHHILSFVDTKCAVQTSVLSRGWRYSWKHVPVLILHNSSFGQYSSFERFVDNVLSLRHPFNVREMIYTVIYPPEEEEEEEEEEGEGGGEGEGDSQFVKLIKYAVSHDAHRLVLKLFFIMVPEDSYRFSDLFSTISNCRLKTLELYGVGIDSGFESYGFPMLTTLKLGQCLLASDKDGVFDPFSILPCLENLVLSHCNHLDRGYLGHVSRLKISGLRLLRLKLDSVWSTSLEIFAPRLKSFRFHHDMGELKFSKLSFPILDHAVIQIDDESSFMEEDKERLMDCVITLFQGLSNATTLLLDSRTVEVLTIIPEIIEQRPSPFTRLKTLIVKADSVPYTLLNYFLKGSSSTKPTLEFV
;
A
#
# COMPACT_ATOMS: atom_id res chain seq x y z
N MET A 1 79.83 20.50 33.92
CA MET A 1 78.47 20.34 33.39
C MET A 1 78.49 19.10 32.51
N ASP A 2 78.85 17.95 33.06
CA ASP A 2 78.02 17.07 33.92
C ASP A 2 76.86 16.50 33.07
N ASN A 3 76.63 15.20 32.94
CA ASN A 3 77.13 14.05 33.69
C ASN A 3 76.90 12.77 32.86
N SER A 4 77.79 11.80 33.01
CA SER A 4 77.61 10.40 32.61
C SER A 4 76.52 9.71 33.44
N SER A 5 75.82 8.73 32.86
CA SER A 5 75.55 7.41 33.49
C SER A 5 74.56 6.58 32.66
N GLY A 6 75.02 5.44 32.15
CA GLY A 6 74.14 4.31 31.87
C GLY A 6 74.16 3.35 33.06
N GLU A 7 73.04 2.67 33.32
CA GLU A 7 73.01 1.23 33.64
C GLU A 7 71.57 0.69 33.71
N SER A 8 71.42 -0.49 33.10
CA SER A 8 70.54 -1.62 33.39
C SER A 8 69.32 -1.44 34.32
N GLY A 9 68.14 -1.76 33.78
CA GLY A 9 66.93 -2.08 34.54
C GLY A 9 66.06 -3.07 33.78
N GLU A 10 65.84 -4.22 34.40
CA GLU A 10 65.28 -5.48 33.88
C GLU A 10 63.91 -5.40 33.17
N ALA A 11 63.77 -6.28 32.18
CA ALA A 11 62.51 -6.63 31.54
C ALA A 11 61.59 -7.39 32.50
N VAL A 12 60.51 -6.75 32.95
CA VAL A 12 59.41 -7.42 33.65
C VAL A 12 58.40 -7.92 32.61
N LYS A 13 58.50 -9.22 32.29
CA LYS A 13 57.44 -10.01 31.65
C LYS A 13 56.23 -10.05 32.59
N SER A 14 55.20 -9.25 32.32
CA SER A 14 53.89 -9.45 32.94
C SER A 14 53.16 -10.64 32.28
N ARG A 15 53.36 -11.78 32.94
CA ARG A 15 52.52 -12.99 33.01
C ARG A 15 51.16 -12.87 32.31
N SER A 16 51.00 -13.62 31.21
CA SER A 16 49.69 -13.97 30.67
C SER A 16 48.93 -14.80 31.71
N VAL A 17 47.96 -14.19 32.38
CA VAL A 17 46.94 -14.94 33.12
C VAL A 17 46.01 -15.52 32.06
N GLY A 18 46.16 -16.84 31.84
CA GLY A 18 45.23 -17.64 31.06
C GLY A 18 43.86 -17.62 31.73
N GLY A 19 43.04 -16.66 31.35
CA GLY A 19 41.59 -16.79 31.46
C GLY A 19 41.14 -17.69 30.32
N ASN A 20 40.62 -18.87 30.64
CA ASN A 20 39.80 -19.65 29.72
C ASN A 20 38.55 -18.82 29.38
N THR A 21 38.66 -17.92 28.40
CA THR A 21 37.51 -17.43 27.68
C THR A 21 37.10 -18.56 26.76
N THR A 22 35.99 -19.22 27.08
CA THR A 22 35.25 -19.97 26.07
C THR A 22 34.99 -19.00 24.93
N THR A 23 35.78 -19.09 23.87
CA THR A 23 35.59 -18.30 22.66
C THR A 23 34.23 -18.72 22.12
N TYR A 24 33.21 -17.90 22.39
CA TYR A 24 31.96 -17.99 21.63
C TYR A 24 32.36 -17.77 20.18
N SER A 25 32.55 -18.87 19.45
CA SER A 25 32.90 -18.84 18.04
C SER A 25 31.88 -17.95 17.34
N ASP A 26 32.33 -16.93 16.62
CA ASP A 26 31.45 -16.05 15.86
C ASP A 26 30.89 -16.82 14.65
N ARG A 27 29.87 -17.62 14.92
CA ARG A 27 29.21 -18.49 13.94
C ARG A 27 28.51 -17.67 12.85
N LEU A 28 28.15 -16.42 13.13
CA LEU A 28 27.48 -15.54 12.20
C LEU A 28 28.45 -15.00 11.15
N SER A 29 29.67 -14.61 11.53
CA SER A 29 30.71 -14.21 10.57
C SER A 29 31.25 -15.37 9.69
N HIS A 30 30.93 -16.63 10.03
CA HIS A 30 31.28 -17.78 9.20
C HIS A 30 30.20 -18.15 8.17
N LEU A 31 29.06 -17.49 8.17
CA LEU A 31 28.02 -17.70 7.16
C LEU A 31 28.46 -17.12 5.81
N PRO A 32 28.08 -17.75 4.68
CA PRO A 32 28.27 -17.15 3.37
C PRO A 32 27.53 -15.81 3.24
N ASP A 33 28.11 -14.88 2.48
CA ASP A 33 27.57 -13.52 2.27
C ASP A 33 26.10 -13.52 1.84
N PHE A 34 25.69 -14.45 0.97
CA PHE A 34 24.30 -14.53 0.51
C PHE A 34 23.31 -14.85 1.65
N ILE A 35 23.71 -15.62 2.66
CA ILE A 35 22.90 -15.89 3.85
C ILE A 35 22.85 -14.64 4.72
N ILE A 36 23.99 -13.97 4.92
CA ILE A 36 24.06 -12.72 5.68
C ILE A 36 23.15 -11.65 5.03
N HIS A 37 23.24 -11.46 3.71
CA HIS A 37 22.41 -10.51 2.98
C HIS A 37 20.92 -10.90 3.04
N HIS A 38 20.60 -12.19 3.04
CA HIS A 38 19.23 -12.66 3.22
C HIS A 38 18.71 -12.34 4.62
N ILE A 39 19.48 -12.62 5.67
CA ILE A 39 19.12 -12.27 7.06
C ILE A 39 18.92 -10.76 7.18
N LEU A 40 19.85 -9.96 6.66
CA LEU A 40 19.78 -8.50 6.69
C LEU A 40 18.63 -7.94 5.84
N SER A 41 18.10 -8.70 4.87
CA SER A 41 16.95 -8.26 4.06
C SER A 41 15.62 -8.25 4.82
N PHE A 42 15.58 -8.83 6.02
CA PHE A 42 14.39 -8.85 6.88
C PHE A 42 14.38 -7.77 7.96
N VAL A 43 15.43 -6.95 8.07
CA VAL A 43 15.55 -5.92 9.11
C VAL A 43 15.61 -4.52 8.51
N ASP A 44 15.25 -3.52 9.30
CA ASP A 44 15.40 -2.11 8.92
C ASP A 44 16.85 -1.79 8.51
N THR A 45 17.02 -0.94 7.50
CA THR A 45 18.33 -0.61 6.94
C THR A 45 19.25 0.02 8.00
N LYS A 46 18.70 0.78 8.96
CA LYS A 46 19.46 1.30 10.11
C LYS A 46 20.07 0.17 10.92
N CYS A 47 19.30 -0.85 11.25
CA CYS A 47 19.78 -2.04 11.96
C CYS A 47 20.83 -2.79 11.13
N ALA A 48 20.59 -2.95 9.82
CA ALA A 48 21.57 -3.58 8.92
C ALA A 48 22.90 -2.81 8.90
N VAL A 49 22.87 -1.48 8.82
CA VAL A 49 24.07 -0.63 8.89
C VAL A 49 24.75 -0.78 10.25
N GLN A 50 24.01 -0.84 11.36
CA GLN A 50 24.56 -1.01 12.71
C GLN A 50 25.32 -2.33 12.89
N THR A 51 24.96 -3.39 12.16
CA THR A 51 25.72 -4.66 12.20
C THR A 51 27.17 -4.50 11.77
N SER A 52 27.53 -3.40 11.09
CA SER A 52 28.89 -3.08 10.67
C SER A 52 29.92 -3.05 11.82
N VAL A 53 29.47 -2.86 13.06
CA VAL A 53 30.34 -2.81 14.24
C VAL A 53 30.60 -4.19 14.86
N LEU A 54 29.87 -5.23 14.45
CA LEU A 54 29.96 -6.58 15.05
C LEU A 54 31.30 -7.26 14.73
N SER A 55 31.77 -7.15 13.49
CA SER A 55 33.08 -7.66 13.08
C SER A 55 33.54 -7.03 11.76
N ARG A 56 34.80 -7.25 11.36
CA ARG A 56 35.33 -6.77 10.07
C ARG A 56 34.55 -7.30 8.87
N GLY A 57 33.97 -8.51 8.96
CA GLY A 57 33.19 -9.12 7.89
C GLY A 57 31.85 -8.41 7.66
N TRP A 58 31.24 -7.87 8.71
CA TRP A 58 29.92 -7.23 8.65
C TRP A 58 29.97 -5.78 8.18
N ARG A 59 31.16 -5.15 8.20
CA ARG A 59 31.36 -3.72 7.94
C ARG A 59 30.72 -3.21 6.64
N TYR A 60 30.63 -4.05 5.62
CA TYR A 60 30.12 -3.69 4.30
C TYR A 60 28.99 -4.59 3.78
N SER A 61 28.50 -5.55 4.59
CA SER A 61 27.46 -6.49 4.16
C SER A 61 26.16 -5.78 3.81
N TRP A 62 25.77 -4.76 4.57
CA TRP A 62 24.56 -3.96 4.32
C TRP A 62 24.54 -3.29 2.94
N LYS A 63 25.71 -2.98 2.35
CA LYS A 63 25.82 -2.32 1.05
C LYS A 63 25.35 -3.19 -0.12
N HIS A 64 25.25 -4.51 0.10
CA HIS A 64 24.90 -5.51 -0.90
C HIS A 64 23.49 -6.10 -0.68
N VAL A 65 22.77 -5.66 0.36
CA VAL A 65 21.46 -6.20 0.70
C VAL A 65 20.45 -5.75 -0.36
N PRO A 66 19.74 -6.66 -1.06
CA PRO A 66 18.86 -6.30 -2.17
C PRO A 66 17.54 -5.65 -1.74
N VAL A 67 17.26 -5.59 -0.43
CA VAL A 67 16.04 -5.01 0.13
C VAL A 67 16.44 -3.80 0.97
N LEU A 68 15.79 -2.66 0.71
CA LEU A 68 15.92 -1.45 1.50
C LEU A 68 14.63 -1.21 2.27
N ILE A 69 14.73 -1.15 3.59
CA ILE A 69 13.64 -0.85 4.50
C ILE A 69 14.02 0.41 5.28
N LEU A 70 13.29 1.51 5.09
CA LEU A 70 13.60 2.83 5.62
C LEU A 70 12.39 3.38 6.36
N HIS A 71 12.46 3.38 7.70
CA HIS A 71 11.41 3.91 8.58
C HIS A 71 11.91 5.11 9.39
N ASN A 72 11.21 6.26 9.29
CA ASN A 72 11.56 7.45 10.06
C ASN A 72 11.35 7.27 11.57
N SER A 73 10.43 6.39 11.99
CA SER A 73 10.14 6.09 13.41
C SER A 73 11.33 5.54 14.18
N SER A 74 12.37 5.06 13.48
CA SER A 74 13.63 4.66 14.10
C SER A 74 14.52 5.85 14.47
N PHE A 75 14.14 7.08 14.17
CA PHE A 75 14.93 8.30 14.33
C PHE A 75 14.17 9.31 15.21
N GLY A 76 14.89 10.04 16.06
CA GLY A 76 14.29 11.07 16.91
C GLY A 76 13.96 12.37 16.18
N GLN A 77 14.56 12.62 15.01
CA GLN A 77 14.34 13.82 14.19
C GLN A 77 14.27 13.42 12.72
N TYR A 78 13.37 14.05 11.96
CA TYR A 78 13.19 13.81 10.53
C TYR A 78 14.45 14.17 9.71
N SER A 79 15.12 15.28 10.01
CA SER A 79 16.39 15.68 9.37
C SER A 79 17.51 14.64 9.51
N SER A 80 17.56 13.96 10.67
CA SER A 80 18.51 12.86 10.90
C SER A 80 18.19 11.63 10.05
N PHE A 81 16.90 11.36 9.81
CA PHE A 81 16.45 10.31 8.91
C PHE A 81 16.78 10.63 7.45
N GLU A 82 16.47 11.84 6.96
CA GLU A 82 16.80 12.24 5.59
C GLU A 82 18.30 12.13 5.31
N ARG A 83 19.13 12.66 6.22
CA ARG A 83 20.60 12.54 6.10
C ARG A 83 21.04 11.08 6.12
N PHE A 84 20.40 10.21 6.90
CA PHE A 84 20.70 8.78 6.89
C PHE A 84 20.34 8.15 5.55
N VAL A 85 19.17 8.45 5.00
CA VAL A 85 18.71 7.97 3.70
C VAL A 85 19.70 8.39 2.61
N ASP A 86 20.05 9.67 2.52
CA ASP A 86 20.99 10.17 1.50
C ASP A 86 22.37 9.50 1.61
N ASN A 87 22.86 9.24 2.82
CA ASN A 87 24.08 8.46 3.03
C ASN A 87 23.94 6.99 2.59
N VAL A 88 22.81 6.34 2.86
CA VAL A 88 22.57 4.96 2.41
C VAL A 88 22.53 4.88 0.89
N LEU A 89 21.78 5.78 0.24
CA LEU A 89 21.63 5.77 -1.22
C LEU A 89 22.97 6.05 -1.93
N SER A 90 23.79 6.95 -1.38
CA SER A 90 25.10 7.31 -1.96
C SER A 90 26.22 6.30 -1.69
N LEU A 91 26.20 5.60 -0.55
CA LEU A 91 27.30 4.71 -0.15
C LEU A 91 27.10 3.25 -0.58
N ARG A 92 25.92 2.89 -1.08
CA ARG A 92 25.62 1.55 -1.58
C ARG A 92 26.35 1.27 -2.88
N HIS A 93 26.70 0.01 -3.07
CA HIS A 93 27.26 -0.44 -4.33
C HIS A 93 26.14 -0.48 -5.39
N PRO A 94 26.42 -0.22 -6.69
CA PRO A 94 25.45 -0.27 -7.78
C PRO A 94 24.96 -1.70 -8.08
N PHE A 95 24.43 -2.39 -7.08
CA PHE A 95 23.69 -3.65 -7.24
C PHE A 95 22.21 -3.36 -7.32
N ASN A 96 21.50 -4.22 -8.07
CA ASN A 96 20.07 -4.09 -8.24
C ASN A 96 19.37 -4.17 -6.88
N VAL A 97 18.59 -3.13 -6.59
CA VAL A 97 17.67 -3.13 -5.46
C VAL A 97 16.49 -3.95 -5.92
N ARG A 98 16.19 -5.08 -5.27
CA ARG A 98 15.00 -5.87 -5.61
C ARG A 98 13.75 -5.20 -5.10
N GLU A 99 13.82 -4.67 -3.88
CA GLU A 99 12.68 -4.12 -3.15
C GLU A 99 13.11 -2.92 -2.32
N MET A 100 12.25 -1.91 -2.31
CA MET A 100 12.48 -0.68 -1.57
C MET A 100 11.18 -0.27 -0.86
N ILE A 101 11.26 -0.14 0.45
CA ILE A 101 10.18 0.26 1.33
C ILE A 101 10.62 1.53 2.06
N TYR A 102 9.87 2.60 1.85
CA TYR A 102 10.06 3.87 2.52
C TYR A 102 8.79 4.21 3.28
N THR A 103 8.92 4.55 4.56
CA THR A 103 7.80 4.92 5.41
C THR A 103 8.16 6.13 6.24
N VAL A 104 7.34 7.17 6.09
CA VAL A 104 7.37 8.37 6.90
C VAL A 104 6.03 8.48 7.62
N ILE A 105 6.11 8.69 8.92
CA ILE A 105 4.98 9.04 9.77
C ILE A 105 5.24 10.47 10.21
N TYR A 106 4.42 11.41 9.74
CA TYR A 106 4.47 12.78 10.21
C TYR A 106 3.69 12.85 11.53
N PRO A 107 4.27 13.43 12.60
CA PRO A 107 3.49 13.76 13.79
C PRO A 107 2.37 14.74 13.40
N PRO A 108 1.31 14.87 14.21
CA PRO A 108 0.36 15.95 13.97
C PRO A 108 1.19 17.23 14.06
N GLU A 109 0.98 18.15 13.12
CA GLU A 109 1.39 19.52 13.36
C GLU A 109 0.70 19.90 14.68
N GLU A 110 1.45 19.87 15.78
CA GLU A 110 1.09 20.72 16.91
C GLU A 110 1.03 22.11 16.27
N GLU A 111 -0.01 22.89 16.58
CA GLU A 111 -0.04 24.31 16.26
C GLU A 111 1.18 24.93 16.97
N GLU A 112 2.36 24.79 16.37
CA GLU A 112 3.54 25.54 16.73
C GLU A 112 3.14 26.96 16.39
N GLU A 113 2.86 27.77 17.42
CA GLU A 113 2.78 29.21 17.30
C GLU A 113 4.00 29.62 16.48
N GLU A 114 3.77 30.17 15.29
CA GLU A 114 4.81 30.68 14.42
C GLU A 114 5.60 31.74 15.23
N GLU A 115 6.69 31.33 15.88
CA GLU A 115 7.75 32.28 16.21
C GLU A 115 8.36 32.66 14.86
N GLU A 116 7.90 33.81 14.34
CA GLU A 116 8.54 34.53 13.25
C GLU A 116 10.01 34.81 13.62
N GLU A 117 10.88 33.83 13.45
CA GLU A 117 12.29 34.12 13.25
C GLU A 117 12.39 34.74 11.85
N GLU A 118 12.43 36.08 11.81
CA GLU A 118 12.91 36.86 10.68
C GLU A 118 14.39 36.50 10.38
N GLY A 119 14.59 35.30 9.85
CA GLY A 119 15.82 34.82 9.27
C GLY A 119 15.77 34.98 7.77
N GLU A 120 16.69 35.79 7.24
CA GLU A 120 16.88 36.09 5.82
C GLU A 120 16.67 34.87 4.91
N GLY A 121 15.85 35.06 3.87
CA GLY A 121 15.45 34.04 2.91
C GLY A 121 16.57 33.10 2.48
N GLY A 122 16.46 31.85 2.92
CA GLY A 122 17.21 30.71 2.39
C GLY A 122 16.29 29.94 1.45
N GLY A 123 16.55 30.06 0.15
CA GLY A 123 15.64 29.64 -0.92
C GLY A 123 14.99 28.28 -0.74
N GLU A 124 13.73 28.21 -1.20
CA GLU A 124 13.12 26.97 -1.67
C GLU A 124 14.15 26.25 -2.54
N GLY A 125 14.79 25.24 -1.95
CA GLY A 125 15.81 24.47 -2.62
C GLY A 125 15.16 23.83 -3.83
N GLU A 126 15.63 24.20 -5.01
CA GLU A 126 15.35 23.65 -6.34
C GLU A 126 15.81 22.17 -6.47
N GLY A 127 15.76 21.41 -5.36
CA GLY A 127 16.19 20.02 -5.24
C GLY A 127 14.99 19.10 -5.15
N ASP A 128 15.10 17.94 -5.82
CA ASP A 128 14.14 16.85 -5.70
C ASP A 128 13.82 16.56 -4.22
N SER A 129 12.54 16.51 -3.86
CA SER A 129 12.12 16.02 -2.55
C SER A 129 12.72 14.63 -2.26
N GLN A 130 12.94 14.28 -0.99
CA GLN A 130 13.50 12.97 -0.62
C GLN A 130 12.72 11.81 -1.27
N PHE A 131 11.40 11.98 -1.38
CA PHE A 131 10.48 11.09 -2.08
C PHE A 131 10.85 10.87 -3.56
N VAL A 132 11.09 11.95 -4.32
CA VAL A 132 11.52 11.88 -5.74
C VAL A 132 12.87 11.19 -5.86
N LYS A 133 13.82 11.49 -4.96
CA LYS A 133 15.15 10.85 -4.96
C LYS A 133 15.05 9.33 -4.81
N LEU A 134 14.19 8.85 -3.91
CA LEU A 134 13.99 7.41 -3.64
C LEU A 134 13.41 6.68 -4.85
N ILE A 135 12.46 7.32 -5.51
CA ILE A 135 11.87 6.83 -6.74
C ILE A 135 12.92 6.72 -7.85
N LYS A 136 13.68 7.80 -8.11
CA LYS A 136 14.75 7.81 -9.11
C LYS A 136 15.80 6.74 -8.81
N TYR A 137 16.13 6.56 -7.54
CA TYR A 137 17.01 5.49 -7.07
C TYR A 137 16.45 4.10 -7.36
N ALA A 138 15.19 3.83 -7.01
CA ALA A 138 14.54 2.55 -7.26
C ALA A 138 14.51 2.20 -8.76
N VAL A 139 14.17 3.17 -9.61
CA VAL A 139 14.12 2.97 -11.07
C VAL A 139 15.52 2.74 -11.64
N SER A 140 16.52 3.54 -11.24
CA SER A 140 17.91 3.40 -11.71
C SER A 140 18.60 2.11 -11.26
N HIS A 141 18.07 1.44 -10.23
CA HIS A 141 18.62 0.20 -9.68
C HIS A 141 17.71 -1.02 -9.95
N ASP A 142 16.86 -0.97 -10.99
CA ASP A 142 16.02 -2.08 -11.44
C ASP A 142 15.10 -2.66 -10.35
N ALA A 143 14.51 -1.80 -9.51
CA ALA A 143 13.55 -2.22 -8.50
C ALA A 143 12.36 -2.96 -9.11
N HIS A 144 12.01 -4.09 -8.51
CA HIS A 144 10.81 -4.85 -8.87
C HIS A 144 9.61 -4.45 -8.01
N ARG A 145 9.85 -4.05 -6.76
CA ARG A 145 8.83 -3.61 -5.82
C ARG A 145 9.24 -2.30 -5.16
N LEU A 146 8.37 -1.31 -5.24
CA LEU A 146 8.52 -0.02 -4.56
C LEU A 146 7.29 0.21 -3.68
N VAL A 147 7.53 0.47 -2.41
CA VAL A 147 6.50 0.80 -1.41
C VAL A 147 6.85 2.14 -0.80
N LEU A 148 5.99 3.13 -0.99
CA LEU A 148 6.15 4.47 -0.42
C LEU A 148 4.94 4.75 0.45
N LYS A 149 5.18 5.02 1.74
CA LYS A 149 4.14 5.30 2.71
C LYS A 149 4.37 6.64 3.37
N LEU A 150 3.51 7.61 3.09
CA LEU A 150 3.51 8.93 3.70
C LEU A 150 2.26 9.04 4.56
N PHE A 151 2.36 8.67 5.84
CA PHE A 151 1.23 8.76 6.75
C PHE A 151 1.16 10.18 7.31
N PHE A 152 0.11 10.90 6.93
CA PHE A 152 -0.28 12.16 7.54
C PHE A 152 -1.47 11.93 8.47
N ILE A 153 -1.55 12.69 9.57
CA ILE A 153 -2.72 12.67 10.45
C ILE A 153 -3.90 13.41 9.82
N MET A 154 -3.62 14.41 8.98
CA MET A 154 -4.54 15.02 8.01
C MET A 154 -3.83 15.11 6.67
N VAL A 155 -4.47 14.69 5.58
CA VAL A 155 -3.84 14.80 4.26
C VAL A 155 -3.77 16.29 3.88
N PRO A 156 -2.58 16.88 3.68
CA PRO A 156 -2.45 18.30 3.36
C PRO A 156 -3.16 18.62 2.04
N GLU A 157 -3.78 19.81 1.93
CA GLU A 157 -4.39 20.27 0.67
C GLU A 157 -3.38 20.29 -0.48
N ASP A 158 -2.11 20.55 -0.17
CA ASP A 158 -0.97 20.52 -1.09
C ASP A 158 -0.24 19.16 -1.14
N SER A 159 -0.98 18.06 -0.95
CA SER A 159 -0.40 16.71 -1.04
C SER A 159 0.50 16.55 -2.27
N TYR A 160 1.67 15.93 -2.10
CA TYR A 160 2.65 15.75 -3.17
C TYR A 160 1.98 15.13 -4.39
N ARG A 161 1.92 15.90 -5.49
CA ARG A 161 1.33 15.42 -6.73
C ARG A 161 2.27 14.42 -7.36
N PHE A 162 1.70 13.29 -7.79
CA PHE A 162 2.47 12.28 -8.49
C PHE A 162 3.01 12.77 -9.84
N SER A 163 2.47 13.88 -10.36
CA SER A 163 2.82 14.39 -11.68
C SER A 163 4.19 15.06 -11.78
N ASP A 164 4.69 15.64 -10.70
CA ASP A 164 6.00 16.29 -10.66
C ASP A 164 7.18 15.29 -10.66
N LEU A 165 6.88 14.00 -10.59
CA LEU A 165 7.85 12.98 -10.26
C LEU A 165 8.65 12.44 -11.46
N PHE A 166 8.18 12.62 -12.72
CA PHE A 166 8.59 11.70 -13.78
C PHE A 166 8.58 12.20 -15.24
N SER A 167 9.75 12.64 -15.72
CA SER A 167 10.05 12.72 -17.17
C SER A 167 10.95 11.57 -17.68
N THR A 168 11.35 10.60 -16.82
CA THR A 168 12.48 9.68 -17.11
C THR A 168 12.21 8.18 -16.89
N ILE A 169 10.95 7.70 -16.86
CA ILE A 169 10.64 6.30 -16.46
C ILE A 169 10.57 5.28 -17.61
N SER A 170 10.91 5.64 -18.85
CA SER A 170 10.69 4.76 -20.03
C SER A 170 11.32 3.35 -19.93
N ASN A 171 12.29 3.13 -19.03
CA ASN A 171 12.97 1.85 -18.80
C ASN A 171 12.64 1.15 -17.48
N CYS A 172 11.56 1.52 -16.79
CA CYS A 172 11.26 0.97 -15.48
C CYS A 172 10.79 -0.48 -15.50
N ARG A 173 11.36 -1.29 -14.61
CA ARG A 173 11.05 -2.72 -14.43
C ARG A 173 10.18 -3.02 -13.22
N LEU A 174 9.59 -1.99 -12.60
CA LEU A 174 8.69 -2.16 -11.46
C LEU A 174 7.53 -3.05 -11.85
N LYS A 175 7.33 -4.12 -11.07
CA LYS A 175 6.21 -5.05 -11.17
C LYS A 175 5.14 -4.74 -10.12
N THR A 176 5.55 -4.17 -9.00
CA THR A 176 4.68 -3.81 -7.88
C THR A 176 4.98 -2.40 -7.41
N LEU A 177 3.95 -1.56 -7.37
CA LEU A 177 4.00 -0.21 -6.84
C LEU A 177 2.93 -0.08 -5.76
N GLU A 178 3.34 0.30 -4.57
CA GLU A 178 2.43 0.59 -3.45
C GLU A 178 2.68 2.01 -2.99
N LEU A 179 1.63 2.84 -3.04
CA LEU A 179 1.68 4.24 -2.67
C LEU A 179 0.66 4.48 -1.57
N TYR A 180 1.08 5.17 -0.51
CA TYR A 180 0.19 5.58 0.56
C TYR A 180 0.34 7.06 0.89
N GLY A 181 -0.79 7.77 1.02
CA GLY A 181 -0.81 9.19 1.40
C GLY A 181 -0.23 10.13 0.35
N VAL A 182 -0.50 9.87 -0.93
CA VAL A 182 -0.04 10.70 -2.05
C VAL A 182 -1.20 11.18 -2.92
N GLY A 183 -1.05 12.33 -3.56
CA GLY A 183 -1.97 12.82 -4.56
C GLY A 183 -1.72 12.15 -5.93
N ILE A 184 -2.72 11.50 -6.51
CA ILE A 184 -2.68 10.89 -7.84
C ILE A 184 -3.58 11.68 -8.76
N ASP A 185 -3.03 12.28 -9.81
CA ASP A 185 -3.80 12.99 -10.84
C ASP A 185 -3.88 12.22 -12.16
N SER A 186 -4.63 12.75 -13.12
CA SER A 186 -4.77 12.19 -14.48
C SER A 186 -3.44 12.12 -15.25
N GLY A 187 -2.39 12.81 -14.79
CA GLY A 187 -1.04 12.67 -15.33
C GLY A 187 -0.46 11.27 -15.15
N PHE A 188 -0.99 10.47 -14.19
CA PHE A 188 -0.54 9.10 -13.86
C PHE A 188 -0.34 8.19 -15.09
N GLU A 189 -1.18 8.44 -16.08
CA GLU A 189 -1.25 7.86 -17.41
C GLU A 189 0.04 7.98 -18.24
N SER A 190 0.75 9.10 -18.09
CA SER A 190 1.94 9.44 -18.90
C SER A 190 3.22 8.77 -18.40
N TYR A 191 3.18 8.09 -17.25
CA TYR A 191 4.37 7.64 -16.54
C TYR A 191 4.87 6.24 -16.95
N GLY A 192 4.23 5.62 -17.94
CA GLY A 192 4.88 4.60 -18.76
C GLY A 192 5.34 3.33 -18.03
N PHE A 193 4.69 2.94 -16.91
CA PHE A 193 4.99 1.71 -16.17
C PHE A 193 4.68 0.46 -17.02
N PRO A 194 5.64 -0.07 -17.79
CA PRO A 194 5.33 -0.99 -18.88
C PRO A 194 5.18 -2.44 -18.39
N MET A 195 5.74 -2.73 -17.21
CA MET A 195 5.77 -4.06 -16.60
C MET A 195 4.97 -4.14 -15.29
N LEU A 196 4.25 -3.08 -14.92
CA LEU A 196 3.54 -3.02 -13.66
C LEU A 196 2.36 -3.98 -13.67
N THR A 197 2.40 -4.98 -12.79
CA THR A 197 1.36 -6.01 -12.66
C THR A 197 0.46 -5.76 -11.47
N THR A 198 0.97 -5.05 -10.47
CA THR A 198 0.27 -4.79 -9.21
C THR A 198 0.42 -3.34 -8.80
N LEU A 199 -0.70 -2.66 -8.64
CA LEU A 199 -0.79 -1.30 -8.11
C LEU A 199 -1.63 -1.33 -6.84
N LYS A 200 -1.11 -0.74 -5.76
CA LYS A 200 -1.86 -0.51 -4.54
C LYS A 200 -1.81 0.97 -4.18
N LEU A 201 -2.97 1.58 -4.03
CA LEU A 201 -3.13 2.95 -3.58
C LEU A 201 -3.87 2.91 -2.24
N GLY A 202 -3.30 3.52 -1.21
CA GLY A 202 -3.88 3.55 0.13
C GLY A 202 -3.89 4.95 0.71
N GLN A 203 -5.01 5.46 1.22
CA GLN A 203 -5.07 6.83 1.76
C GLN A 203 -4.62 7.89 0.73
N CYS A 204 -4.78 7.60 -0.58
CA CYS A 204 -4.40 8.52 -1.66
C CYS A 204 -5.53 9.50 -1.97
N LEU A 205 -5.16 10.72 -2.35
CA LEU A 205 -6.09 11.70 -2.92
C LEU A 205 -6.09 11.57 -4.43
N LEU A 206 -7.23 11.19 -5.00
CA LEU A 206 -7.43 11.05 -6.44
C LEU A 206 -7.91 12.39 -6.98
N ALA A 207 -7.26 12.90 -8.03
CA ALA A 207 -7.61 14.16 -8.66
C ALA A 207 -8.01 13.91 -10.11
N SER A 208 -9.26 14.20 -10.46
CA SER A 208 -9.71 14.16 -11.86
C SER A 208 -9.25 15.38 -12.64
N ASP A 209 -9.31 15.29 -13.97
CA ASP A 209 -9.26 16.46 -14.83
C ASP A 209 -10.60 17.23 -14.82
N LYS A 210 -10.77 18.14 -15.79
CA LYS A 210 -11.93 19.02 -15.91
C LYS A 210 -13.25 18.29 -16.12
N ASP A 211 -13.24 17.05 -16.64
CA ASP A 211 -14.47 16.31 -16.97
C ASP A 211 -15.03 15.54 -15.77
N GLY A 212 -14.33 15.57 -14.63
CA GLY A 212 -14.78 14.88 -13.43
C GLY A 212 -14.83 13.37 -13.63
N VAL A 213 -13.92 12.81 -14.42
CA VAL A 213 -13.75 11.35 -14.54
C VAL A 213 -12.30 11.02 -14.27
N PHE A 214 -12.06 10.01 -13.45
CA PHE A 214 -10.72 9.55 -13.11
C PHE A 214 -10.57 8.07 -13.49
N ASP A 215 -9.70 7.77 -14.47
CA ASP A 215 -9.40 6.39 -14.93
C ASP A 215 -7.93 6.22 -15.36
N PRO A 216 -6.95 6.47 -14.47
CA PRO A 216 -5.54 6.37 -14.82
C PRO A 216 -5.06 4.93 -15.04
N PHE A 217 -5.92 3.93 -14.79
CA PHE A 217 -5.56 2.52 -14.78
C PHE A 217 -5.66 1.88 -16.17
N SER A 218 -6.47 2.46 -17.06
CA SER A 218 -6.79 1.91 -18.38
C SER A 218 -5.58 1.76 -19.31
N ILE A 219 -4.52 2.51 -19.05
CA ILE A 219 -3.33 2.60 -19.89
C ILE A 219 -2.17 1.74 -19.39
N LEU A 220 -2.28 1.18 -18.18
CA LEU A 220 -1.26 0.30 -17.63
C LEU A 220 -1.32 -1.07 -18.33
N PRO A 221 -0.39 -1.38 -19.25
CA PRO A 221 -0.58 -2.46 -20.22
C PRO A 221 -0.51 -3.85 -19.58
N CYS A 222 0.09 -3.98 -18.40
CA CYS A 222 0.31 -5.26 -17.71
C CYS A 222 -0.43 -5.37 -16.38
N LEU A 223 -1.29 -4.41 -16.03
CA LEU A 223 -1.93 -4.39 -14.70
C LEU A 223 -2.92 -5.54 -14.56
N GLU A 224 -2.65 -6.41 -13.58
CA GLU A 224 -3.47 -7.58 -13.24
C GLU A 224 -4.14 -7.41 -11.87
N ASN A 225 -3.53 -6.66 -10.96
CA ASN A 225 -3.96 -6.50 -9.58
C ASN A 225 -4.07 -5.03 -9.21
N LEU A 226 -5.27 -4.59 -8.87
CA LEU A 226 -5.53 -3.24 -8.38
C LEU A 226 -6.12 -3.32 -6.97
N VAL A 227 -5.53 -2.56 -6.05
CA VAL A 227 -6.04 -2.37 -4.70
C VAL A 227 -6.18 -0.88 -4.44
N LEU A 228 -7.39 -0.44 -4.10
CA LEU A 228 -7.68 0.91 -3.63
C LEU A 228 -8.19 0.80 -2.19
N SER A 229 -7.56 1.50 -1.25
CA SER A 229 -7.90 1.46 0.17
C SER A 229 -7.95 2.85 0.77
N HIS A 230 -9.06 3.27 1.39
CA HIS A 230 -9.22 4.59 2.01
C HIS A 230 -8.88 5.75 1.04
N CYS A 231 -9.17 5.61 -0.25
CA CYS A 231 -8.86 6.63 -1.24
C CYS A 231 -9.98 7.68 -1.30
N ASN A 232 -9.59 8.95 -1.28
CA ASN A 232 -10.47 10.11 -1.27
C ASN A 232 -10.27 10.95 -2.52
N HIS A 233 -11.18 11.89 -2.78
CA HIS A 233 -11.00 12.87 -3.85
C HIS A 233 -10.35 14.16 -3.33
N LEU A 234 -9.47 14.79 -4.12
CA LEU A 234 -8.94 16.14 -3.86
C LEU A 234 -9.91 17.21 -4.40
N ASP A 235 -10.95 17.60 -3.66
CA ASP A 235 -11.82 18.71 -4.09
C ASP A 235 -11.09 20.05 -3.87
N ARG A 236 -10.69 20.71 -4.96
CA ARG A 236 -10.06 22.04 -4.90
C ARG A 236 -11.14 23.08 -4.63
N GLY A 237 -11.44 23.30 -3.35
CA GLY A 237 -12.08 24.51 -2.83
C GLY A 237 -13.53 24.75 -3.29
N TYR A 238 -14.44 24.73 -2.33
CA TYR A 238 -15.81 25.24 -2.42
C TYR A 238 -16.69 24.67 -3.56
N LEU A 239 -17.59 23.77 -3.18
CA LEU A 239 -18.80 23.36 -3.91
C LEU A 239 -18.52 22.67 -5.26
N GLY A 240 -17.99 21.45 -5.23
CA GLY A 240 -17.88 20.64 -6.45
C GLY A 240 -17.46 19.19 -6.22
N HIS A 241 -18.36 18.38 -5.65
CA HIS A 241 -18.22 16.91 -5.58
C HIS A 241 -17.58 16.31 -6.85
N VAL A 242 -16.43 15.66 -6.77
CA VAL A 242 -16.00 14.79 -7.87
C VAL A 242 -16.71 13.46 -7.76
N SER A 243 -17.57 13.08 -8.70
CA SER A 243 -17.48 12.97 -10.17
C SER A 243 -16.70 11.70 -10.56
N ARG A 244 -17.45 10.59 -10.62
CA ARG A 244 -17.15 9.32 -11.31
C ARG A 244 -15.70 8.81 -11.30
N LEU A 245 -15.40 7.89 -10.38
CA LEU A 245 -14.28 6.96 -10.51
C LEU A 245 -14.62 5.88 -11.55
N LYS A 246 -13.80 5.78 -12.60
CA LYS A 246 -13.93 4.74 -13.61
C LYS A 246 -12.72 3.82 -13.56
N ILE A 247 -12.97 2.52 -13.57
CA ILE A 247 -11.93 1.49 -13.64
C ILE A 247 -12.15 0.71 -14.92
N SER A 248 -11.42 1.11 -15.96
CA SER A 248 -11.34 0.34 -17.20
C SER A 248 -10.05 -0.47 -17.21
N GLY A 249 -10.13 -1.77 -17.45
CA GLY A 249 -8.92 -2.59 -17.46
C GLY A 249 -9.17 -3.97 -18.03
N LEU A 250 -8.83 -4.16 -19.31
CA LEU A 250 -9.07 -5.43 -20.00
C LEU A 250 -8.26 -6.60 -19.44
N ARG A 251 -7.22 -6.35 -18.64
CA ARG A 251 -6.30 -7.36 -18.09
C ARG A 251 -6.43 -7.57 -16.58
N LEU A 252 -7.22 -6.76 -15.87
CA LEU A 252 -7.41 -6.90 -14.43
C LEU A 252 -7.95 -8.30 -14.11
N LEU A 253 -7.23 -9.02 -13.26
CA LEU A 253 -7.58 -10.34 -12.73
C LEU A 253 -8.14 -10.24 -11.32
N ARG A 254 -7.62 -9.30 -10.52
CA ARG A 254 -8.03 -9.07 -9.14
C ARG A 254 -8.22 -7.58 -8.87
N LEU A 255 -9.35 -7.26 -8.26
CA LEU A 255 -9.70 -5.91 -7.83
C LEU A 255 -10.14 -5.96 -6.37
N LYS A 256 -9.50 -5.15 -5.52
CA LYS A 256 -9.94 -4.89 -4.15
C LYS A 256 -10.27 -3.40 -4.02
N LEU A 257 -11.49 -3.12 -3.60
CA LEU A 257 -11.95 -1.79 -3.18
C LEU A 257 -12.28 -1.86 -1.69
N ASP A 258 -11.80 -0.87 -0.95
CA ASP A 258 -11.79 -0.86 0.50
C ASP A 258 -11.94 0.59 0.97
N SER A 259 -13.14 0.99 1.42
CA SER A 259 -13.48 2.38 1.79
C SER A 259 -13.01 3.40 0.73
N VAL A 260 -13.55 3.31 -0.48
CA VAL A 260 -13.18 4.19 -1.59
C VAL A 260 -14.29 5.22 -1.80
N TRP A 261 -14.00 6.47 -1.45
CA TRP A 261 -15.00 7.53 -1.50
C TRP A 261 -15.05 8.17 -2.90
N SER A 262 -16.21 8.05 -3.54
CA SER A 262 -16.53 8.66 -4.83
C SER A 262 -18.03 8.81 -4.98
N THR A 263 -18.50 9.83 -5.72
CA THR A 263 -19.95 10.01 -5.97
C THR A 263 -20.53 8.94 -6.89
N SER A 264 -19.70 8.34 -7.74
CA SER A 264 -20.15 7.30 -8.66
C SER A 264 -18.99 6.41 -9.09
N LEU A 265 -19.24 5.12 -9.23
CA LEU A 265 -18.24 4.12 -9.59
C LEU A 265 -18.70 3.32 -10.83
N GLU A 266 -17.89 3.37 -11.88
CA GLU A 266 -18.04 2.57 -13.10
C GLU A 266 -16.88 1.57 -13.23
N ILE A 267 -17.18 0.27 -13.34
CA ILE A 267 -16.14 -0.75 -13.48
C ILE A 267 -16.43 -1.65 -14.68
N PHE A 268 -15.47 -1.65 -15.62
CA PHE A 268 -15.47 -2.53 -16.77
C PHE A 268 -14.19 -3.38 -16.78
N ALA A 269 -14.30 -4.60 -16.25
CA ALA A 269 -13.16 -5.52 -16.07
C ALA A 269 -13.51 -6.91 -16.64
N PRO A 270 -13.42 -7.11 -17.97
CA PRO A 270 -13.90 -8.32 -18.63
C PRO A 270 -13.13 -9.60 -18.31
N ARG A 271 -11.93 -9.49 -17.71
CA ARG A 271 -11.08 -10.63 -17.30
C ARG A 271 -11.02 -10.84 -15.79
N LEU A 272 -11.82 -10.09 -15.03
CA LEU A 272 -11.78 -10.12 -13.57
C LEU A 272 -12.22 -11.48 -13.03
N LYS A 273 -11.37 -12.11 -12.23
CA LYS A 273 -11.63 -13.41 -11.59
C LYS A 273 -11.93 -13.27 -10.10
N SER A 274 -11.32 -12.29 -9.43
CA SER A 274 -11.57 -12.02 -8.01
C SER A 274 -11.92 -10.56 -7.79
N PHE A 275 -13.05 -10.34 -7.12
CA PHE A 275 -13.49 -9.04 -6.68
C PHE A 275 -13.63 -9.04 -5.16
N ARG A 276 -13.07 -8.04 -4.50
CA ARG A 276 -13.27 -7.80 -3.07
C ARG A 276 -13.77 -6.38 -2.88
N PHE A 277 -14.83 -6.25 -2.11
CA PHE A 277 -15.44 -4.99 -1.78
C PHE A 277 -15.61 -4.90 -0.27
N HIS A 278 -14.97 -3.91 0.33
CA HIS A 278 -15.18 -3.49 1.70
C HIS A 278 -15.58 -2.02 1.69
N HIS A 279 -16.64 -1.66 2.39
CA HIS A 279 -17.05 -0.26 2.50
C HIS A 279 -17.84 -0.01 3.77
N ASP A 280 -17.46 1.05 4.46
CA ASP A 280 -18.21 1.77 5.49
C ASP A 280 -19.28 2.62 4.79
N MET A 281 -20.55 2.23 4.87
CA MET A 281 -21.62 2.74 4.01
C MET A 281 -21.75 4.28 3.98
N GLY A 282 -21.12 4.90 2.97
CA GLY A 282 -21.23 6.33 2.63
C GLY A 282 -21.97 6.56 1.30
N GLU A 283 -21.83 7.76 0.70
CA GLU A 283 -22.56 8.18 -0.52
C GLU A 283 -22.22 7.43 -1.84
N LEU A 284 -21.57 6.26 -1.77
CA LEU A 284 -21.08 5.55 -2.96
C LEU A 284 -22.24 4.98 -3.80
N LYS A 285 -22.30 5.40 -5.07
CA LYS A 285 -23.24 4.86 -6.07
C LYS A 285 -22.50 4.09 -7.16
N PHE A 286 -22.95 2.87 -7.47
CA PHE A 286 -22.49 2.18 -8.67
C PHE A 286 -23.31 2.65 -9.88
N SER A 287 -22.66 3.18 -10.91
CA SER A 287 -23.35 3.52 -12.17
C SER A 287 -23.39 2.32 -13.11
N LYS A 288 -22.31 1.52 -13.14
CA LYS A 288 -22.22 0.35 -14.01
C LYS A 288 -21.13 -0.61 -13.53
N LEU A 289 -21.47 -1.90 -13.47
CA LEU A 289 -20.54 -2.99 -13.13
C LEU A 289 -20.64 -4.10 -14.18
N SER A 290 -19.51 -4.59 -14.68
CA SER A 290 -19.47 -5.72 -15.62
C SER A 290 -18.31 -6.65 -15.35
N PHE A 291 -18.64 -7.86 -14.88
CA PHE A 291 -17.69 -8.92 -14.55
C PHE A 291 -18.10 -10.27 -15.19
N PRO A 292 -17.93 -10.44 -16.53
CA PRO A 292 -18.48 -11.59 -17.26
C PRO A 292 -17.94 -12.96 -16.83
N ILE A 293 -16.69 -13.00 -16.35
CA ILE A 293 -16.00 -14.25 -15.97
C ILE A 293 -15.63 -14.33 -14.48
N LEU A 294 -16.34 -13.57 -13.65
CA LEU A 294 -16.07 -13.51 -12.21
C LEU A 294 -16.16 -14.89 -11.57
N ASP A 295 -15.15 -15.25 -10.77
CA ASP A 295 -15.11 -16.54 -10.08
C ASP A 295 -15.43 -16.34 -8.60
N HIS A 296 -14.67 -15.47 -7.92
CA HIS A 296 -14.78 -15.22 -6.49
C HIS A 296 -15.14 -13.77 -6.19
N ALA A 297 -16.19 -13.57 -5.39
CA ALA A 297 -16.58 -12.27 -4.83
C ALA A 297 -16.54 -12.33 -3.30
N VAL A 298 -15.92 -11.33 -2.67
CA VAL A 298 -15.94 -11.14 -1.21
C VAL A 298 -16.56 -9.79 -0.93
N ILE A 299 -17.66 -9.77 -0.19
CA ILE A 299 -18.43 -8.55 0.11
C ILE A 299 -18.45 -8.38 1.62
N GLN A 300 -18.02 -7.19 2.05
CA GLN A 300 -17.99 -6.74 3.42
C GLN A 300 -18.60 -5.34 3.46
N ILE A 301 -19.74 -5.21 4.12
CA ILE A 301 -20.46 -3.96 4.23
C ILE A 301 -20.62 -3.68 5.71
N ASP A 302 -20.04 -2.56 6.14
CA ASP A 302 -20.10 -2.10 7.52
C ASP A 302 -21.23 -1.07 7.68
N ASP A 303 -21.98 -1.22 8.77
CA ASP A 303 -22.99 -0.27 9.24
C ASP A 303 -22.34 0.67 10.28
N GLU A 304 -22.28 1.97 10.00
CA GLU A 304 -21.71 2.96 10.94
C GLU A 304 -22.73 3.88 11.63
N SER A 305 -24.04 3.91 11.27
CA SER A 305 -24.93 4.88 11.92
C SER A 305 -26.44 4.65 11.78
N SER A 306 -27.22 5.30 12.66
CA SER A 306 -28.68 5.29 12.72
C SER A 306 -29.31 5.67 11.38
N PHE A 307 -29.72 4.66 10.60
CA PHE A 307 -30.36 4.84 9.29
C PHE A 307 -31.49 5.88 9.32
N MET A 308 -31.27 7.03 8.68
CA MET A 308 -32.38 7.81 8.15
C MET A 308 -32.96 7.05 6.93
N GLU A 309 -34.23 7.29 6.60
CA GLU A 309 -34.88 6.58 5.49
C GLU A 309 -34.18 6.81 4.13
N GLU A 310 -33.61 8.00 3.91
CA GLU A 310 -32.84 8.30 2.69
C GLU A 310 -31.57 7.46 2.57
N ASP A 311 -30.92 7.13 3.69
CA ASP A 311 -29.70 6.31 3.69
C ASP A 311 -30.01 4.85 3.36
N LYS A 312 -31.19 4.36 3.78
CA LYS A 312 -31.66 3.01 3.41
C LYS A 312 -31.90 2.88 1.92
N GLU A 313 -32.54 3.87 1.30
CA GLU A 313 -32.81 3.85 -0.15
C GLU A 313 -31.48 3.86 -0.95
N ARG A 314 -30.52 4.70 -0.54
CA ARG A 314 -29.18 4.74 -1.14
C ARG A 314 -28.43 3.41 -0.98
N LEU A 315 -28.44 2.83 0.22
CA LEU A 315 -27.85 1.52 0.49
C LEU A 315 -28.51 0.44 -0.36
N MET A 316 -29.83 0.45 -0.46
CA MET A 316 -30.60 -0.49 -1.28
C MET A 316 -30.15 -0.43 -2.73
N ASP A 317 -30.12 0.75 -3.35
CA ASP A 317 -29.69 0.94 -4.75
C ASP A 317 -28.24 0.49 -4.98
N CYS A 318 -27.36 0.76 -4.02
CA CYS A 318 -25.96 0.35 -4.05
C CYS A 318 -25.83 -1.19 -4.04
N VAL A 319 -26.47 -1.86 -3.08
CA VAL A 319 -26.45 -3.33 -2.94
C VAL A 319 -27.08 -4.01 -4.15
N ILE A 320 -28.19 -3.48 -4.67
CA ILE A 320 -28.85 -4.01 -5.88
C ILE A 320 -27.87 -4.00 -7.05
N THR A 321 -27.28 -2.84 -7.32
CA THR A 321 -26.40 -2.66 -8.49
C THR A 321 -25.14 -3.51 -8.34
N LEU A 322 -24.60 -3.60 -7.12
CA LEU A 322 -23.52 -4.49 -6.74
C LEU A 322 -23.87 -5.95 -7.07
N PHE A 323 -24.96 -6.49 -6.52
CA PHE A 323 -25.34 -7.89 -6.72
C PHE A 323 -25.66 -8.22 -8.19
N GLN A 324 -26.26 -7.28 -8.94
CA GLN A 324 -26.44 -7.43 -10.38
C GLN A 324 -25.11 -7.56 -11.11
N GLY A 325 -24.12 -6.72 -10.75
CA GLY A 325 -22.75 -6.81 -11.28
C GLY A 325 -22.07 -8.14 -10.97
N LEU A 326 -22.37 -8.75 -9.82
CA LEU A 326 -21.81 -10.03 -9.35
C LEU A 326 -22.55 -11.27 -9.86
N SER A 327 -23.55 -11.11 -10.73
CA SER A 327 -24.42 -12.19 -11.25
C SER A 327 -23.71 -13.44 -11.78
N ASN A 328 -22.48 -13.28 -12.28
CA ASN A 328 -21.65 -14.34 -12.84
C ASN A 328 -20.72 -15.06 -11.83
N ALA A 329 -20.64 -14.59 -10.59
CA ALA A 329 -19.77 -15.18 -9.57
C ALA A 329 -20.12 -16.65 -9.29
N THR A 330 -19.11 -17.50 -9.14
CA THR A 330 -19.29 -18.90 -8.75
C THR A 330 -19.19 -19.09 -7.23
N THR A 331 -18.40 -18.25 -6.57
CA THR A 331 -18.22 -18.22 -5.13
C THR A 331 -18.52 -16.83 -4.61
N LEU A 332 -19.43 -16.72 -3.64
CA LEU A 332 -19.73 -15.48 -2.95
C LEU A 332 -19.44 -15.65 -1.45
N LEU A 333 -18.66 -14.76 -0.88
CA LEU A 333 -18.39 -14.69 0.56
C LEU A 333 -19.02 -13.43 1.13
N LEU A 334 -19.86 -13.60 2.15
CA LEU A 334 -20.48 -12.52 2.92
C LEU A 334 -20.00 -12.61 4.38
N ASP A 335 -19.62 -11.48 4.96
CA ASP A 335 -19.31 -11.42 6.39
C ASP A 335 -20.53 -11.13 7.27
N SER A 336 -20.38 -11.27 8.59
CA SER A 336 -21.48 -11.11 9.57
C SER A 336 -22.18 -9.76 9.43
N ARG A 337 -21.40 -8.69 9.28
CA ARG A 337 -21.93 -7.33 9.14
C ARG A 337 -22.72 -7.17 7.85
N THR A 338 -22.25 -7.72 6.74
CA THR A 338 -23.03 -7.75 5.49
C THR A 338 -24.36 -8.48 5.68
N VAL A 339 -24.37 -9.61 6.39
CA VAL A 339 -25.62 -10.35 6.67
C VAL A 339 -26.57 -9.49 7.49
N GLU A 340 -26.08 -8.86 8.56
CA GLU A 340 -26.87 -7.96 9.42
C GLU A 340 -27.47 -6.81 8.60
N VAL A 341 -26.68 -6.12 7.76
CA VAL A 341 -27.15 -5.05 6.88
C VAL A 341 -28.26 -5.53 5.94
N LEU A 342 -28.11 -6.72 5.35
CA LEU A 342 -29.14 -7.30 4.47
C LEU A 342 -30.42 -7.69 5.22
N THR A 343 -30.36 -7.89 6.55
CA THR A 343 -31.56 -8.12 7.36
C THR A 343 -32.34 -6.85 7.67
N ILE A 344 -31.67 -5.69 7.65
CA ILE A 344 -32.29 -4.38 7.87
C ILE A 344 -33.14 -3.96 6.67
N ILE A 345 -32.79 -4.40 5.46
CA ILE A 345 -33.50 -4.07 4.20
C ILE A 345 -34.03 -5.36 3.54
N PRO A 346 -35.13 -5.95 4.08
CA PRO A 346 -35.71 -7.16 3.53
C PRO A 346 -36.27 -6.97 2.11
N GLU A 347 -36.59 -5.74 1.69
CA GLU A 347 -37.13 -5.42 0.37
C GLU A 347 -36.20 -5.87 -0.77
N ILE A 348 -34.87 -5.85 -0.55
CA ILE A 348 -33.86 -6.33 -1.50
C ILE A 348 -34.09 -7.81 -1.84
N ILE A 349 -34.51 -8.58 -0.84
CA ILE A 349 -34.64 -10.04 -0.88
C ILE A 349 -36.06 -10.46 -1.30
N GLU A 350 -37.07 -9.77 -0.79
CA GLU A 350 -38.47 -10.16 -0.96
C GLU A 350 -39.07 -9.74 -2.30
N GLN A 351 -38.66 -8.58 -2.83
CA GLN A 351 -39.30 -7.99 -4.01
C GLN A 351 -38.58 -8.29 -5.32
N ARG A 352 -37.38 -8.91 -5.28
CA ARG A 352 -36.51 -9.04 -6.45
C ARG A 352 -36.00 -10.46 -6.66
N PRO A 353 -35.87 -10.92 -7.92
CA PRO A 353 -35.24 -12.21 -8.20
C PRO A 353 -33.74 -12.15 -7.89
N SER A 354 -33.20 -13.30 -7.52
CA SER A 354 -31.76 -13.47 -7.32
C SER A 354 -30.97 -13.18 -8.61
N PRO A 355 -29.97 -12.29 -8.59
CA PRO A 355 -29.12 -12.05 -9.76
C PRO A 355 -28.08 -13.16 -9.98
N PHE A 356 -27.88 -14.05 -9.00
CA PHE A 356 -26.81 -15.04 -8.99
C PHE A 356 -27.17 -16.29 -9.80
N THR A 357 -26.86 -16.28 -11.10
CA THR A 357 -27.23 -17.36 -12.03
C THR A 357 -26.22 -18.50 -12.07
N ARG A 358 -24.97 -18.24 -11.65
CA ARG A 358 -23.82 -19.17 -11.75
C ARG A 358 -23.23 -19.58 -10.40
N LEU A 359 -23.84 -19.15 -9.30
CA LEU A 359 -23.35 -19.40 -7.94
C LEU A 359 -23.34 -20.90 -7.63
N LYS A 360 -22.19 -21.37 -7.15
CA LYS A 360 -21.92 -22.76 -6.76
C LYS A 360 -21.57 -22.88 -5.28
N THR A 361 -20.96 -21.86 -4.69
CA THR A 361 -20.58 -21.84 -3.28
C THR A 361 -20.97 -20.50 -2.66
N LEU A 362 -21.72 -20.54 -1.57
CA LEU A 362 -22.01 -19.40 -0.72
C LEU A 362 -21.31 -19.63 0.62
N ILE A 363 -20.37 -18.75 0.96
CA ILE A 363 -19.65 -18.77 2.24
C ILE A 363 -20.19 -17.64 3.08
N VAL A 364 -20.68 -17.93 4.28
CA VAL A 364 -21.19 -16.91 5.19
C VAL A 364 -20.44 -16.99 6.51
N LYS A 365 -19.80 -15.89 6.89
CA LYS A 365 -19.12 -15.76 8.18
C LYS A 365 -20.05 -15.12 9.21
N ALA A 366 -21.08 -15.85 9.61
CA ALA A 366 -22.06 -15.39 10.59
C ALA A 366 -22.58 -16.58 11.42
N ASP A 367 -22.91 -16.33 12.69
CA ASP A 367 -23.45 -17.36 13.59
C ASP A 367 -24.87 -17.81 13.20
N SER A 368 -25.66 -16.91 12.62
CA SER A 368 -27.02 -17.16 12.19
C SER A 368 -27.35 -16.35 10.93
N VAL A 369 -28.02 -16.99 9.98
CA VAL A 369 -28.41 -16.38 8.70
C VAL A 369 -29.90 -16.63 8.45
N PRO A 370 -30.71 -15.59 8.19
CA PRO A 370 -32.13 -15.79 7.90
C PRO A 370 -32.36 -16.70 6.71
N TYR A 371 -33.34 -17.60 6.82
CA TYR A 371 -33.67 -18.53 5.74
C TYR A 371 -34.09 -17.81 4.45
N THR A 372 -34.73 -16.65 4.56
CA THR A 372 -35.12 -15.80 3.42
C THR A 372 -33.90 -15.33 2.63
N LEU A 373 -32.84 -14.90 3.32
CA LEU A 373 -31.57 -14.47 2.74
C LEU A 373 -30.85 -15.62 2.05
N LEU A 374 -30.75 -16.79 2.71
CA LEU A 374 -30.19 -17.99 2.10
C LEU A 374 -30.96 -18.38 0.82
N ASN A 375 -32.28 -18.39 0.90
CA ASN A 375 -33.13 -18.74 -0.23
C ASN A 375 -32.96 -17.75 -1.41
N TYR A 376 -32.78 -16.45 -1.12
CA TYR A 376 -32.49 -15.45 -2.13
C TYR A 376 -31.21 -15.77 -2.91
N PHE A 377 -30.09 -16.02 -2.24
CA PHE A 377 -28.83 -16.32 -2.94
C PHE A 377 -28.86 -17.67 -3.67
N LEU A 378 -29.57 -18.68 -3.13
CA LEU A 378 -29.55 -20.05 -3.66
C LEU A 378 -30.58 -20.30 -4.79
N LYS A 379 -31.64 -19.48 -4.89
CA LYS A 379 -32.75 -19.66 -5.87
C LYS A 379 -32.36 -19.52 -7.34
N GLY A 380 -31.33 -18.75 -7.68
CA GLY A 380 -30.96 -18.45 -9.07
C GLY A 380 -30.18 -19.54 -9.81
N SER A 381 -29.68 -20.55 -9.11
CA SER A 381 -28.77 -21.57 -9.66
C SER A 381 -29.53 -22.72 -10.35
N SER A 382 -29.45 -22.78 -11.69
CA SER A 382 -30.26 -23.70 -12.49
C SER A 382 -29.68 -25.11 -12.70
N SER A 383 -28.44 -25.39 -12.28
CA SER A 383 -27.76 -26.67 -12.59
C SER A 383 -27.24 -27.48 -11.41
N THR A 384 -27.00 -26.87 -10.25
CA THR A 384 -26.55 -27.54 -9.02
C THR A 384 -26.94 -26.68 -7.82
N LYS A 385 -27.58 -27.26 -6.80
CA LYS A 385 -27.81 -26.54 -5.53
C LYS A 385 -26.46 -26.04 -5.01
N PRO A 386 -26.29 -24.75 -4.70
CA PRO A 386 -25.00 -24.24 -4.27
C PRO A 386 -24.66 -24.83 -2.90
N THR A 387 -23.37 -25.06 -2.66
CA THR A 387 -22.85 -25.50 -1.37
C THR A 387 -22.86 -24.30 -0.43
N LEU A 388 -23.39 -24.49 0.78
CA LEU A 388 -23.41 -23.50 1.84
C LEU A 388 -22.34 -23.86 2.87
N GLU A 389 -21.40 -22.95 3.12
CA GLU A 389 -20.34 -23.11 4.10
C GLU A 389 -20.44 -21.99 5.15
N PHE A 390 -20.47 -22.38 6.43
CA PHE A 390 -20.33 -21.46 7.56
C PHE A 390 -18.88 -21.52 8.04
N VAL A 391 -18.22 -20.37 8.14
CA VAL A 391 -16.77 -20.26 8.46
C VAL A 391 -16.52 -19.25 9.56
#